data_AF-A0A4W2INW3-F1
#
_entry.id   AF-A0A4W2INW3-F1
#
_cell.length_a   1.000
_cell.length_b   1.000
_cell.length_c   1.000
_cell.angle_alpha   90.00
_cell.angle_beta   90.00
_cell.angle_gamma   90.00
#
_symmetry.space_group_name_H-M   'P 1'
#
loop_
_entity.id
_entity.type
_entity.pdbx_description
1 polymer ?
#
loop_
_entity_poly.entity_id
_entity_poly.type
_entity_poly.pdbx_seq_one_letter_code
_entity_poly.pdbx_strand_id
1 'polypeptide(L)'
;MASVPHYFLLVLVFLDSHVAQPSCLPGCACSEESFGRTLKCISISLGEIPRNLSEEFKQVRIEHSPVFELPRGFFINMHTLEYLWLNFDNVTVIHPGALEHLSELKELRLEGNKLRSVPWTAFCATPLLRILDLKHNRIDALPELALQFLVNLTYLDLSSNRLTVVSKNVFLNWPAYQKHRQSGHEAEMLSSMVLALHDNPWLCDCRLRGLVQFIKSISLPVILVNPYLMCRGPLFKAGQLFHETELSVCTKPQISTPSANVSVQVGQNVTLRCLAQASPSPTIAWTYPLSTWREFDVLTSFTAEDATLSELVIPAAHLVDRGNYTCMASNPIGMSTMVISLRVQPAQALLAPRSVFSPSESSAYVDLRVVKQTVHGILLEWFAAADTPETWFTLYIASDEAFRKKVVHVGPGINTYTVDDLLPGTKYEICLSLGGQPPRQGRCVVFVTGRDDGGLEGRERLLHTTVILCAVLLAVPVGAYAWAAQAPCSCRGWGQRWCLHRRKAPRCPQAVPEHRDDPYRDHTAVCEDGLGSGGAEPEGDEQKAGEGD
;
A
#
# COMPACT_ATOMS: atom_id res chain seq x y z
N MET A 1 31.93 87.24 -2.86
CA MET A 1 33.20 86.68 -2.34
C MET A 1 33.01 86.49 -0.84
N ALA A 2 33.21 85.37 -0.18
CA ALA A 2 33.35 83.98 -0.57
C ALA A 2 32.96 83.21 0.70
N SER A 3 32.04 82.28 0.58
CA SER A 3 31.80 81.25 1.59
C SER A 3 32.86 80.16 1.43
N VAL A 4 33.30 79.57 2.55
CA VAL A 4 33.39 78.11 2.79
C VAL A 4 34.29 77.88 4.03
N PRO A 5 33.81 77.10 5.02
CA PRO A 5 34.50 76.86 6.29
C PRO A 5 35.36 75.58 6.30
N HIS A 6 36.15 75.46 7.36
CA HIS A 6 36.91 74.29 7.81
C HIS A 6 36.11 72.97 7.73
N TYR A 7 36.35 72.16 6.70
CA TYR A 7 36.12 70.71 6.71
C TYR A 7 37.16 70.06 5.79
N PHE A 8 38.40 69.95 6.27
CA PHE A 8 39.47 69.25 5.54
C PHE A 8 40.34 68.46 6.53
N LEU A 9 39.71 67.56 7.29
CA LEU A 9 40.42 66.55 8.09
C LEU A 9 39.56 65.30 8.35
N LEU A 10 38.73 64.92 7.37
CA LEU A 10 37.91 63.70 7.37
C LEU A 10 37.78 63.12 5.93
N VAL A 11 38.89 63.03 5.21
CA VAL A 11 38.96 62.36 3.88
C VAL A 11 40.10 61.32 3.87
N LEU A 12 40.16 60.49 4.92
CA LEU A 12 41.00 59.29 4.97
C LEU A 12 40.23 58.05 5.47
N VAL A 13 38.90 58.01 5.28
CA VAL A 13 38.06 56.85 5.68
C VAL A 13 37.06 56.40 4.59
N PHE A 14 37.10 56.95 3.37
CA PHE A 14 36.15 56.55 2.30
C PHE A 14 36.85 56.19 0.98
N LEU A 15 37.92 55.42 1.07
CA LEU A 15 38.45 54.63 -0.04
C LEU A 15 38.69 53.20 0.43
N ASP A 16 37.73 52.64 1.18
CA ASP A 16 37.57 51.20 1.21
C ASP A 16 36.68 50.82 0.04
N SER A 17 37.27 50.05 -0.85
CA SER A 17 36.71 49.57 -2.09
C SER A 17 35.39 48.85 -1.86
N HIS A 18 34.26 49.53 -2.07
CA HIS A 18 33.03 48.85 -2.51
C HIS A 18 33.25 48.38 -3.95
N VAL A 19 34.06 47.32 -4.11
CA VAL A 19 33.84 46.38 -5.21
C VAL A 19 32.43 45.87 -4.98
N ALA A 20 31.50 46.25 -5.84
CA ALA A 20 30.15 45.73 -5.82
C ALA A 20 30.23 44.20 -5.96
N GLN A 21 30.11 43.48 -4.84
CA GLN A 21 30.01 42.03 -4.86
C GLN A 21 28.71 41.66 -5.58
N PRO A 22 28.74 40.78 -6.59
CA PRO A 22 27.53 40.30 -7.22
C PRO A 22 26.67 39.62 -6.15
N SER A 23 25.41 40.03 -6.08
CA SER A 23 24.45 39.71 -5.03
C SER A 23 24.23 38.21 -4.89
N CYS A 24 24.89 37.59 -3.92
CA CYS A 24 24.68 36.20 -3.53
C CYS A 24 23.36 36.03 -2.77
N LEU A 25 22.80 34.82 -2.80
CA LEU A 25 21.58 34.51 -2.06
C LEU A 25 21.77 34.70 -0.54
N PRO A 26 20.83 35.32 0.18
CA PRO A 26 20.89 35.41 1.64
C PRO A 26 20.98 34.02 2.27
N GLY A 27 22.00 33.79 3.12
CA GLY A 27 22.26 32.49 3.75
C GLY A 27 23.14 31.53 2.94
N CYS A 28 23.49 31.87 1.69
CA CYS A 28 24.44 31.12 0.89
C CYS A 28 25.77 31.89 0.74
N ALA A 29 26.85 31.16 0.47
CA ALA A 29 28.16 31.69 0.13
C ALA A 29 28.40 31.52 -1.38
N CYS A 30 28.86 32.59 -2.03
CA CYS A 30 29.26 32.56 -3.43
C CYS A 30 30.77 32.83 -3.52
N SER A 31 31.50 31.95 -4.21
CA SER A 31 32.93 32.13 -4.49
C SER A 31 33.18 32.11 -6.00
N GLU A 32 34.17 32.88 -6.44
CA GLU A 32 34.74 32.73 -7.78
C GLU A 32 35.97 31.84 -7.66
N GLU A 33 35.89 30.63 -8.20
CA GLU A 33 37.01 29.68 -8.23
C GLU A 33 37.63 29.61 -9.63
N SER A 34 38.83 29.04 -9.73
CA SER A 34 39.57 28.96 -11.01
C SER A 34 38.82 28.23 -12.12
N PHE A 35 37.84 27.40 -11.76
CA PHE A 35 37.00 26.67 -12.69
C PHE A 35 35.63 27.32 -12.89
N GLY A 36 35.25 28.37 -12.16
CA GLY A 36 34.00 29.10 -12.32
C GLY A 36 33.35 29.48 -11.00
N ARG A 37 32.23 30.21 -11.07
CA ARG A 37 31.47 30.65 -9.92
C ARG A 37 30.75 29.48 -9.24
N THR A 38 30.87 29.41 -7.92
CA THR A 38 30.22 28.39 -7.09
C THR A 38 29.18 29.01 -6.15
N LEU A 39 28.09 28.27 -5.93
CA LEU A 39 27.06 28.58 -4.93
C LEU A 39 27.04 27.48 -3.88
N LYS A 40 27.20 27.86 -2.60
CA LYS A 40 27.19 26.94 -1.47
C LYS A 40 26.18 27.37 -0.41
N CYS A 41 25.18 26.52 -0.18
CA CYS A 41 24.10 26.72 0.78
C CYS A 41 24.10 25.56 1.78
N ILE A 42 24.32 25.82 3.08
CA ILE A 42 24.35 24.79 4.13
C ILE A 42 23.37 25.15 5.23
N SER A 43 22.49 24.22 5.62
CA SER A 43 21.62 24.34 6.81
C SER A 43 20.77 25.59 6.83
N ILE A 44 20.23 25.98 5.68
CA ILE A 44 19.36 27.16 5.60
C ILE A 44 17.93 26.72 5.89
N SER A 45 17.25 27.43 6.79
CA SER A 45 15.85 27.20 7.17
C SER A 45 14.83 27.62 6.09
N LEU A 46 15.23 27.61 4.82
CA LEU A 46 14.57 28.29 3.69
C LEU A 46 13.04 28.21 3.70
N GLY A 47 12.42 29.37 3.88
CA GLY A 47 11.26 29.72 3.08
C GLY A 47 11.73 29.89 1.63
N GLU A 48 11.24 29.01 0.74
CA GLU A 48 11.44 28.95 -0.72
C GLU A 48 12.82 29.41 -1.27
N ILE A 49 13.66 28.46 -1.71
CA ILE A 49 14.75 28.79 -2.65
C ILE A 49 14.08 29.52 -3.83
N PRO A 50 14.49 30.75 -4.16
CA PRO A 50 13.85 31.51 -5.22
C PRO A 50 13.87 30.68 -6.48
N ARG A 51 12.68 30.52 -7.08
CA ARG A 51 12.43 29.65 -8.25
C ARG A 51 13.25 30.00 -9.49
N ASN A 52 14.08 31.05 -9.38
CA ASN A 52 14.93 31.54 -10.43
C ASN A 52 16.22 32.13 -9.82
N LEU A 53 17.29 31.35 -9.86
CA LEU A 53 18.63 31.85 -9.57
C LEU A 53 19.10 32.57 -10.84
N SER A 54 19.17 33.91 -10.78
CA SER A 54 19.40 34.79 -11.93
C SER A 54 20.86 34.80 -12.44
N GLU A 55 21.71 33.92 -11.95
CA GLU A 55 23.16 33.92 -12.20
C GLU A 55 23.61 32.54 -12.71
N GLU A 56 24.55 32.55 -13.66
CA GLU A 56 25.18 31.35 -14.21
C GLU A 56 26.24 30.83 -13.24
N PHE A 57 25.95 29.70 -12.58
CA PHE A 57 26.91 28.98 -11.75
C PHE A 57 27.47 27.78 -12.50
N LYS A 58 28.73 27.45 -12.21
CA LYS A 58 29.36 26.21 -12.69
C LYS A 58 29.22 25.08 -11.68
N GLN A 59 29.13 25.42 -10.40
CA GLN A 59 28.87 24.47 -9.31
C GLN A 59 27.81 25.01 -8.37
N VAL A 60 26.83 24.16 -8.05
CA VAL A 60 25.80 24.43 -7.05
C VAL A 60 25.82 23.31 -6.03
N ARG A 61 26.00 23.69 -4.75
CA ARG A 61 25.98 22.79 -3.61
C ARG A 61 24.96 23.28 -2.61
N ILE A 62 23.91 22.49 -2.43
CA ILE A 62 22.88 22.68 -1.41
C ILE A 62 22.91 21.42 -0.54
N GLU A 63 23.04 21.63 0.77
CA GLU A 63 23.08 20.52 1.73
C GLU A 63 22.32 20.84 3.00
N HIS A 64 21.74 19.81 3.59
CA HIS A 64 21.02 19.88 4.88
C HIS A 64 19.93 20.96 4.88
N SER A 65 19.29 21.20 3.73
CA SER A 65 18.22 22.18 3.55
C SER A 65 16.90 21.44 3.28
N PRO A 66 15.74 21.88 3.80
CA PRO A 66 14.49 21.11 3.69
C PRO A 66 13.84 21.23 2.30
N VAL A 67 14.52 20.79 1.24
CA VAL A 67 14.01 20.81 -0.15
C VAL A 67 13.15 19.58 -0.39
N PHE A 68 11.82 19.75 -0.40
CA PHE A 68 10.92 18.62 -0.56
C PHE A 68 10.81 18.11 -2.01
N GLU A 69 10.88 19.01 -2.98
CA GLU A 69 10.66 18.74 -4.41
C GLU A 69 11.60 19.60 -5.26
N LEU A 70 12.06 19.05 -6.39
CA LEU A 70 12.73 19.81 -7.45
C LEU A 70 11.73 20.12 -8.58
N PRO A 71 11.15 21.33 -8.62
CA PRO A 71 10.15 21.70 -9.62
C PRO A 71 10.77 21.95 -11.00
N ARG A 72 9.91 22.01 -12.02
CA ARG A 72 10.32 22.40 -13.38
C ARG A 72 10.98 23.79 -13.38
N GLY A 73 12.07 23.93 -14.13
CA GLY A 73 12.72 25.22 -14.34
C GLY A 73 13.48 25.76 -13.13
N PHE A 74 13.68 24.96 -12.09
CA PHE A 74 14.46 25.36 -10.91
C PHE A 74 15.89 25.82 -11.27
N PHE A 75 16.47 25.21 -12.31
CA PHE A 75 17.80 25.55 -12.86
C PHE A 75 17.73 26.20 -14.25
N ILE A 76 16.62 26.85 -14.62
CA ILE A 76 16.38 27.32 -16.00
C ILE A 76 17.47 28.25 -16.54
N ASN A 77 18.10 29.04 -15.67
CA ASN A 77 19.13 30.02 -16.02
C ASN A 77 20.57 29.49 -15.82
N MET A 78 20.75 28.19 -15.56
CA MET A 78 22.06 27.60 -15.24
C MET A 78 22.59 26.67 -16.33
N HIS A 79 22.71 27.18 -17.56
CA HIS A 79 23.15 26.38 -18.71
C HIS A 79 24.61 25.90 -18.61
N THR A 80 25.44 26.60 -17.85
CA THR A 80 26.87 26.31 -17.65
C THR A 80 27.15 25.36 -16.48
N LEU A 81 26.10 24.85 -15.82
CA LEU A 81 26.23 24.06 -14.61
C LEU A 81 26.86 22.69 -14.90
N GLU A 82 28.02 22.43 -14.30
CA GLU A 82 28.74 21.17 -14.45
C GLU A 82 28.58 20.25 -13.24
N TYR A 83 28.42 20.83 -12.05
CA TYR A 83 28.37 20.11 -10.76
C TYR A 83 27.14 20.53 -9.96
N LEU A 84 26.23 19.58 -9.73
CA LEU A 84 25.02 19.80 -8.93
C LEU A 84 24.96 18.82 -7.77
N TRP A 85 25.10 19.33 -6.54
CA TRP A 85 25.05 18.55 -5.31
C TRP A 85 23.87 19.01 -4.46
N LEU A 86 22.94 18.10 -4.20
CA LEU A 86 21.71 18.32 -3.44
C LEU A 86 21.59 17.24 -2.36
N ASN A 87 22.61 17.14 -1.50
CA ASN A 87 22.75 16.01 -0.57
C ASN A 87 22.01 16.28 0.74
N PHE A 88 21.36 15.26 1.29
CA PHE A 88 20.66 15.35 2.59
C PHE A 88 19.58 16.43 2.66
N ASP A 89 18.93 16.73 1.52
CA ASP A 89 17.96 17.81 1.39
C ASP A 89 16.50 17.34 1.55
N ASN A 90 16.26 16.09 1.92
CA ASN A 90 14.92 15.52 2.11
C ASN A 90 14.05 15.47 0.83
N VAL A 91 14.67 15.49 -0.36
CA VAL A 91 13.97 15.49 -1.65
C VAL A 91 13.19 14.20 -1.83
N THR A 92 11.93 14.30 -2.21
CA THR A 92 11.04 13.15 -2.45
C THR A 92 10.71 12.94 -3.92
N VAL A 93 10.60 14.03 -4.68
CA VAL A 93 10.18 14.03 -6.09
C VAL A 93 11.06 14.99 -6.89
N ILE A 94 11.44 14.57 -8.09
CA ILE A 94 12.14 15.40 -9.09
C ILE A 94 11.25 15.47 -10.32
N HIS A 95 10.79 16.66 -10.67
CA HIS A 95 10.02 16.86 -11.89
C HIS A 95 10.92 16.60 -13.12
N PRO A 96 10.46 15.90 -14.17
CA PRO A 96 11.30 15.61 -15.35
C PRO A 96 11.92 16.85 -16.00
N GLY A 97 11.15 17.95 -16.07
CA GLY A 97 11.63 19.24 -16.56
C GLY A 97 12.55 20.03 -15.60
N ALA A 98 12.95 19.46 -14.46
CA ALA A 98 13.93 20.08 -13.56
C ALA A 98 15.36 19.98 -14.11
N LEU A 99 15.66 18.91 -14.85
CA LEU A 99 16.96 18.70 -15.53
C LEU A 99 16.99 19.28 -16.96
N GLU A 100 15.89 19.90 -17.38
CA GLU A 100 15.78 20.58 -18.67
C GLU A 100 16.82 21.72 -18.70
N HIS A 101 17.59 21.81 -19.79
CA HIS A 101 18.65 22.81 -20.01
C HIS A 101 19.98 22.63 -19.25
N LEU A 102 20.19 21.51 -18.55
CA LEU A 102 21.46 21.17 -17.88
C LEU A 102 22.41 20.38 -18.82
N SER A 103 22.67 20.90 -20.01
CA SER A 103 23.44 20.16 -21.06
C SER A 103 24.90 19.91 -20.70
N GLU A 104 25.50 20.80 -19.89
CA GLU A 104 26.90 20.73 -19.47
C GLU A 104 27.11 19.93 -18.18
N LEU A 105 26.05 19.37 -17.60
CA LEU A 105 26.11 18.68 -16.31
C LEU A 105 26.96 17.41 -16.40
N LYS A 106 28.03 17.34 -15.60
CA LYS A 106 28.98 16.23 -15.51
C LYS A 106 28.75 15.38 -14.27
N GLU A 107 28.28 15.99 -13.20
CA GLU A 107 28.13 15.33 -11.90
C GLU A 107 26.84 15.76 -11.21
N LEU A 108 26.01 14.77 -10.87
CA LEU A 108 24.79 14.94 -10.10
C LEU A 108 24.86 14.07 -8.85
N ARG A 109 24.82 14.71 -7.68
CA ARG A 109 24.73 14.02 -6.39
C ARG A 109 23.43 14.33 -5.67
N LEU A 110 22.72 13.27 -5.31
CA LEU A 110 21.44 13.28 -4.63
C LEU A 110 21.48 12.34 -3.42
N GLU A 111 22.66 12.16 -2.82
CA GLU A 111 22.86 11.25 -1.68
C GLU A 111 21.99 11.68 -0.49
N GLY A 112 21.44 10.70 0.24
CA GLY A 112 20.80 10.97 1.53
C GLY A 112 19.43 11.64 1.43
N ASN A 113 18.76 11.53 0.28
CA ASN A 113 17.40 12.03 0.06
C ASN A 113 16.34 10.94 0.33
N LYS A 114 15.08 11.21 -0.02
CA LYS A 114 13.94 10.28 0.17
C LYS A 114 13.33 9.85 -1.16
N LEU A 115 14.11 9.86 -2.24
CA LEU A 115 13.65 9.54 -3.59
C LEU A 115 13.24 8.07 -3.70
N ARG A 116 12.02 7.81 -4.20
CA ARG A 116 11.59 6.45 -4.60
C ARG A 116 11.93 6.12 -6.05
N SER A 117 12.12 7.14 -6.88
CA SER A 117 12.58 7.02 -8.25
C SER A 117 13.14 8.36 -8.71
N VAL A 118 13.84 8.35 -9.84
CA VAL A 118 14.28 9.55 -10.55
C VAL A 118 13.66 9.57 -11.96
N PRO A 119 13.53 10.73 -12.61
CA PRO A 119 13.01 10.81 -13.97
C PRO A 119 14.05 10.29 -14.96
N TRP A 120 14.18 8.97 -15.10
CA TRP A 120 15.19 8.30 -15.92
C TRP A 120 15.26 8.80 -17.37
N THR A 121 14.11 9.16 -17.95
CA THR A 121 14.02 9.70 -19.30
C THR A 121 14.52 11.14 -19.42
N ALA A 122 14.53 11.92 -18.33
CA ALA A 122 15.01 13.30 -18.32
C ALA A 122 16.53 13.40 -18.43
N PHE A 123 17.27 12.32 -18.16
CA PHE A 123 18.73 12.30 -18.37
C PHE A 123 19.13 12.39 -19.86
N CYS A 124 18.17 12.32 -20.80
CA CYS A 124 18.43 12.68 -22.19
C CYS A 124 18.86 14.16 -22.36
N ALA A 125 18.49 15.04 -21.41
CA ALA A 125 18.88 16.44 -21.38
C ALA A 125 20.29 16.67 -20.79
N THR A 126 20.93 15.63 -20.23
CA THR A 126 22.25 15.70 -19.57
C THR A 126 23.24 14.72 -20.23
N PRO A 127 23.62 14.92 -21.51
CA PRO A 127 24.42 13.95 -22.28
C PRO A 127 25.88 13.83 -21.81
N LEU A 128 26.39 14.82 -21.06
CA LEU A 128 27.76 14.84 -20.54
C LEU A 128 27.89 14.25 -19.13
N LEU A 129 26.79 13.75 -18.54
CA LEU A 129 26.78 13.24 -17.18
C LEU A 129 27.69 12.01 -17.05
N ARG A 130 28.65 12.08 -16.13
CA ARG A 130 29.64 11.04 -15.83
C ARG A 130 29.41 10.40 -14.47
N ILE A 131 28.96 11.18 -13.49
CA ILE A 131 28.76 10.74 -12.11
C ILE A 131 27.31 10.96 -11.73
N LEU A 132 26.64 9.88 -11.34
CA LEU A 132 25.30 9.90 -10.79
C LEU A 132 25.31 9.16 -9.45
N ASP A 133 25.16 9.92 -8.38
CA ASP A 133 25.13 9.41 -7.01
C ASP A 133 23.70 9.48 -6.46
N LEU A 134 23.09 8.30 -6.27
CA LEU A 134 21.75 8.11 -5.72
C LEU A 134 21.79 7.30 -4.42
N LYS A 135 22.95 7.23 -3.77
CA LYS A 135 23.16 6.50 -2.52
C LYS A 135 22.23 6.99 -1.40
N HIS A 136 21.90 6.10 -0.46
CA HIS A 136 21.07 6.45 0.71
C HIS A 136 19.72 7.11 0.35
N ASN A 137 19.02 6.54 -0.65
CA ASN A 137 17.67 6.95 -1.03
C ASN A 137 16.64 5.84 -0.70
N ARG A 138 15.46 5.90 -1.30
CA ARG A 138 14.37 4.92 -1.12
C ARG A 138 13.97 4.27 -2.44
N ILE A 139 14.89 4.20 -3.41
CA ILE A 139 14.61 3.66 -4.74
C ILE A 139 14.29 2.17 -4.62
N ASP A 140 13.08 1.78 -4.99
CA ASP A 140 12.54 0.43 -4.81
C ASP A 140 12.44 -0.38 -6.11
N ALA A 141 12.44 0.30 -7.26
CA ALA A 141 12.40 -0.31 -8.58
C ALA A 141 13.30 0.42 -9.58
N LEU A 142 13.87 -0.36 -10.51
CA LEU A 142 14.69 0.14 -11.61
C LEU A 142 14.10 -0.35 -12.95
N PRO A 143 13.48 0.53 -13.76
CA PRO A 143 12.93 0.16 -15.07
C PRO A 143 13.99 -0.40 -16.03
N GLU A 144 13.61 -1.32 -16.92
CA GLU A 144 14.56 -1.97 -17.86
C GLU A 144 15.30 -0.98 -18.79
N LEU A 145 14.73 0.19 -19.04
CA LEU A 145 15.29 1.26 -19.88
C LEU A 145 15.90 2.41 -19.07
N ALA A 146 16.06 2.26 -17.75
CA ALA A 146 16.49 3.34 -16.86
C ALA A 146 17.84 3.97 -17.26
N LEU A 147 18.79 3.14 -17.71
CA LEU A 147 20.15 3.58 -18.06
C LEU A 147 20.34 3.92 -19.54
N GLN A 148 19.28 3.88 -20.34
CA GLN A 148 19.35 4.03 -21.80
C GLN A 148 19.89 5.40 -22.24
N PHE A 149 19.57 6.46 -21.51
CA PHE A 149 19.97 7.84 -21.86
C PHE A 149 21.28 8.28 -21.21
N LEU A 150 21.87 7.45 -20.36
CA LEU A 150 23.10 7.74 -19.60
C LEU A 150 24.34 7.31 -20.40
N VAL A 151 24.55 7.96 -21.55
CA VAL A 151 25.51 7.53 -22.59
C VAL A 151 26.97 7.58 -22.11
N ASN A 152 27.34 8.64 -21.38
CA ASN A 152 28.70 8.90 -20.92
C ASN A 152 28.90 8.61 -19.43
N LEU A 153 27.93 7.97 -18.78
CA LEU A 153 28.00 7.71 -17.35
C LEU A 153 29.09 6.68 -17.05
N THR A 154 30.00 7.03 -16.14
CA THR A 154 31.09 6.18 -15.69
C THR A 154 30.95 5.77 -14.24
N TYR A 155 30.18 6.50 -13.42
CA TYR A 155 29.96 6.19 -12.02
C TYR A 155 28.47 6.22 -11.72
N LEU A 156 27.96 5.10 -11.21
CA LEU A 156 26.59 4.95 -10.76
C LEU A 156 26.57 4.35 -9.35
N ASP A 157 26.11 5.13 -8.38
CA ASP A 157 25.88 4.65 -7.02
C ASP A 157 24.38 4.51 -6.73
N LEU A 158 23.94 3.27 -6.56
CA LEU A 158 22.58 2.88 -6.15
C LEU A 158 22.60 2.14 -4.80
N SER A 159 23.70 2.22 -4.06
CA SER A 159 23.84 1.57 -2.77
C SER A 159 22.91 2.16 -1.72
N SER A 160 22.62 1.37 -0.67
CA SER A 160 21.79 1.82 0.46
C SER A 160 20.41 2.32 0.04
N ASN A 161 19.77 1.62 -0.90
CA ASN A 161 18.42 1.89 -1.41
C ASN A 161 17.45 0.76 -0.99
N ARG A 162 16.31 0.64 -1.67
CA ARG A 162 15.27 -0.37 -1.41
C ARG A 162 15.08 -1.35 -2.58
N LEU A 163 16.09 -1.51 -3.42
CA LEU A 163 16.03 -2.40 -4.57
C LEU A 163 15.93 -3.85 -4.08
N THR A 164 14.91 -4.56 -4.56
CA THR A 164 14.66 -5.97 -4.21
C THR A 164 14.98 -6.89 -5.38
N VAL A 165 14.52 -6.54 -6.57
CA VAL A 165 14.74 -7.26 -7.82
C VAL A 165 15.07 -6.28 -8.93
N VAL A 166 16.15 -6.53 -9.66
CA VAL A 166 16.55 -5.76 -10.84
C VAL A 166 16.84 -6.71 -12.00
N SER A 167 16.34 -6.38 -13.18
CA SER A 167 16.61 -7.15 -14.40
C SER A 167 18.04 -6.89 -14.89
N LYS A 168 18.75 -7.92 -15.34
CA LYS A 168 20.06 -7.74 -16.00
C LYS A 168 19.99 -6.82 -17.22
N ASN A 169 18.82 -6.75 -17.86
CA ASN A 169 18.60 -5.94 -19.05
C ASN A 169 18.84 -4.45 -18.78
N VAL A 170 18.65 -3.99 -17.55
CA VAL A 170 18.96 -2.60 -17.17
C VAL A 170 20.41 -2.26 -17.49
N PHE A 171 21.34 -3.15 -17.11
CA PHE A 171 22.77 -2.95 -17.32
C PHE A 171 23.19 -3.29 -18.76
N LEU A 172 22.53 -4.26 -19.39
CA LEU A 172 22.77 -4.55 -20.81
C LEU A 172 22.32 -3.41 -21.74
N ASN A 173 21.32 -2.62 -21.32
CA ASN A 173 20.82 -1.44 -22.03
C ASN A 173 21.61 -0.17 -21.71
N TRP A 174 22.64 -0.23 -20.87
CA TRP A 174 23.49 0.92 -20.55
C TRP A 174 24.51 1.13 -21.70
N PRO A 175 24.47 2.26 -22.45
CA PRO A 175 25.31 2.42 -23.63
C PRO A 175 26.82 2.35 -23.33
N ALA A 176 27.26 2.88 -22.18
CA ALA A 176 28.65 2.80 -21.77
C ALA A 176 29.13 1.35 -21.56
N TYR A 177 28.26 0.47 -21.04
CA TYR A 177 28.55 -0.96 -20.91
C TYR A 177 28.61 -1.66 -22.27
N GLN A 178 27.70 -1.31 -23.19
CA GLN A 178 27.69 -1.84 -24.57
C GLN A 178 28.94 -1.49 -25.35
N LYS A 179 29.39 -0.22 -25.26
CA LYS A 179 30.63 0.25 -25.89
C LYS A 179 31.83 -0.55 -25.41
N HIS A 180 31.90 -0.83 -24.11
CA HIS A 180 32.96 -1.64 -23.53
C HIS A 180 32.96 -3.08 -24.09
N ARG A 181 31.78 -3.71 -24.16
CA ARG A 181 31.65 -5.08 -24.66
C ARG A 181 32.01 -5.22 -26.15
N GLN A 182 31.81 -4.18 -26.95
CA GLN A 182 32.12 -4.17 -28.39
C GLN A 182 33.59 -3.84 -28.69
N SER A 183 34.29 -3.13 -27.80
CA SER A 183 35.69 -2.68 -27.98
C SER A 183 36.75 -3.79 -27.80
N GLY A 184 36.35 -5.06 -27.84
CA GLY A 184 37.24 -6.21 -27.67
C GLY A 184 38.20 -6.37 -28.84
N HIS A 185 39.28 -5.56 -28.89
CA HIS A 185 40.62 -5.89 -29.38
C HIS A 185 41.55 -4.67 -29.54
N GLU A 186 41.05 -3.44 -29.51
CA GLU A 186 41.91 -2.25 -29.51
C GLU A 186 41.74 -1.51 -28.18
N ALA A 187 42.83 -1.52 -27.39
CA ALA A 187 42.92 -0.83 -26.12
C ALA A 187 42.99 0.68 -26.32
N GLU A 188 41.90 1.29 -26.81
CA GLU A 188 41.61 2.65 -26.39
C GLU A 188 41.29 2.59 -24.90
N MET A 189 41.93 3.48 -24.14
CA MET A 189 41.89 3.55 -22.69
C MET A 189 40.48 3.92 -22.20
N LEU A 190 39.55 2.97 -22.28
CA LEU A 190 38.17 3.15 -21.85
C LEU A 190 38.16 3.42 -20.35
N SER A 191 37.51 4.51 -19.96
CA SER A 191 37.37 4.89 -18.55
C SER A 191 36.71 3.76 -17.78
N SER A 192 37.26 3.41 -16.62
CA SER A 192 36.67 2.40 -15.74
C SER A 192 35.26 2.81 -15.32
N MET A 193 34.35 1.85 -15.36
CA MET A 193 32.97 2.05 -14.97
C MET A 193 32.80 1.58 -13.53
N VAL A 194 32.31 2.44 -12.66
CA VAL A 194 32.10 2.15 -11.24
C VAL A 194 30.61 1.96 -10.97
N LEU A 195 30.26 0.83 -10.36
CA LEU A 195 28.89 0.47 -10.02
C LEU A 195 28.80 0.08 -8.54
N ALA A 196 27.90 0.72 -7.80
CA ALA A 196 27.60 0.35 -6.42
C ALA A 196 26.15 -0.09 -6.27
N LEU A 197 25.95 -1.30 -5.74
CA LEU A 197 24.65 -1.96 -5.56
C LEU A 197 24.48 -2.58 -4.15
N HIS A 198 25.48 -2.42 -3.28
CA HIS A 198 25.45 -2.99 -1.93
C HIS A 198 24.39 -2.33 -1.05
N ASP A 199 24.13 -2.93 0.11
CA ASP A 199 23.16 -2.43 1.10
C ASP A 199 21.74 -2.23 0.55
N ASN A 200 21.33 -3.09 -0.39
CA ASN A 200 19.96 -3.18 -0.87
C ASN A 200 19.30 -4.47 -0.37
N PRO A 201 17.98 -4.48 -0.11
CA PRO A 201 17.25 -5.64 0.39
C PRO A 201 16.97 -6.68 -0.72
N TRP A 202 18.03 -7.24 -1.32
CA TRP A 202 17.94 -8.15 -2.45
C TRP A 202 17.10 -9.40 -2.14
N LEU A 203 16.05 -9.62 -2.93
CA LEU A 203 15.22 -10.82 -2.90
C LEU A 203 15.77 -11.82 -3.92
N CYS A 204 16.58 -12.76 -3.44
CA CYS A 204 17.22 -13.80 -4.21
C CYS A 204 16.27 -14.97 -4.52
N ASP A 205 15.20 -14.66 -5.25
CA ASP A 205 14.34 -15.64 -5.90
C ASP A 205 14.68 -15.76 -7.40
N CYS A 206 13.92 -16.57 -8.14
CA CYS A 206 14.12 -16.79 -9.57
C CYS A 206 14.17 -15.50 -10.42
N ARG A 207 13.54 -14.40 -9.99
CA ARG A 207 13.46 -13.15 -10.76
C ARG A 207 14.79 -12.39 -10.74
N LEU A 208 15.56 -12.53 -9.65
CA LEU A 208 16.91 -11.95 -9.52
C LEU A 208 17.98 -12.75 -10.25
N ARG A 209 17.66 -13.96 -10.75
CA ARG A 209 18.59 -14.87 -11.43
C ARG A 209 19.44 -14.17 -12.49
N GLY A 210 18.82 -13.33 -13.31
CA GLY A 210 19.52 -12.60 -14.37
C GLY A 210 20.59 -11.67 -13.83
N LEU A 211 20.28 -10.92 -12.77
CA LEU A 211 21.23 -10.00 -12.13
C LEU A 211 22.38 -10.75 -11.49
N VAL A 212 22.09 -11.82 -10.74
CA VAL A 212 23.12 -12.64 -10.10
C VAL A 212 24.09 -13.18 -11.15
N GLN A 213 23.58 -13.69 -12.29
CA GLN A 213 24.44 -14.12 -13.41
C GLN A 213 25.26 -12.97 -14.00
N PHE A 214 24.65 -11.78 -14.15
CA PHE A 214 25.34 -10.60 -14.64
C PHE A 214 26.50 -10.20 -13.71
N ILE A 215 26.26 -10.11 -12.40
CA ILE A 215 27.29 -9.78 -11.40
C ILE A 215 28.44 -10.79 -11.43
N LYS A 216 28.15 -12.09 -11.50
CA LYS A 216 29.19 -13.13 -11.64
C LYS A 216 30.01 -13.01 -12.93
N SER A 217 29.45 -12.40 -13.98
CA SER A 217 30.12 -12.20 -15.27
C SER A 217 30.87 -10.86 -15.39
N ILE A 218 30.77 -9.98 -14.39
CA ILE A 218 31.47 -8.70 -14.41
C ILE A 218 32.98 -8.93 -14.35
N SER A 219 33.69 -8.30 -15.26
CA SER A 219 35.15 -8.23 -15.31
C SER A 219 35.61 -6.80 -15.59
N LEU A 220 36.92 -6.56 -15.49
CA LEU A 220 37.50 -5.25 -15.79
C LEU A 220 37.08 -4.76 -17.19
N PRO A 221 36.80 -3.46 -17.32
CA PRO A 221 37.05 -2.33 -16.43
C PRO A 221 35.80 -1.91 -15.64
N VAL A 222 34.79 -2.78 -15.52
CA VAL A 222 33.66 -2.54 -14.60
C VAL A 222 34.12 -2.91 -13.19
N ILE A 223 34.09 -1.92 -12.31
CA ILE A 223 34.52 -2.00 -10.91
C ILE A 223 33.27 -1.94 -10.04
N LEU A 224 33.02 -3.01 -9.29
CA LEU A 224 32.01 -3.03 -8.24
C LEU A 224 32.63 -2.42 -6.97
N VAL A 225 32.04 -1.34 -6.45
CA VAL A 225 32.54 -0.67 -5.23
C VAL A 225 32.59 -1.63 -4.04
N ASN A 226 31.61 -2.52 -3.95
CA ASN A 226 31.59 -3.62 -3.00
C ASN A 226 31.09 -4.89 -3.72
N PRO A 227 31.95 -5.90 -3.94
CA PRO A 227 31.57 -7.12 -4.65
C PRO A 227 30.75 -8.10 -3.78
N TYR A 228 30.69 -7.89 -2.46
CA TYR A 228 30.00 -8.77 -1.51
C TYR A 228 28.50 -8.48 -1.44
N LEU A 229 27.81 -8.53 -2.59
CA LEU A 229 26.36 -8.41 -2.63
C LEU A 229 25.73 -9.62 -1.95
N MET A 230 24.87 -9.38 -0.96
CA MET A 230 24.22 -10.41 -0.15
C MET A 230 22.70 -10.40 -0.34
N CYS A 231 22.12 -11.59 -0.28
CA CYS A 231 20.69 -11.80 -0.28
C CYS A 231 20.08 -11.40 1.07
N ARG A 232 18.99 -10.64 1.06
CA ARG A 232 18.21 -10.31 2.27
C ARG A 232 17.05 -11.28 2.50
N GLY A 233 16.53 -11.88 1.42
CA GLY A 233 15.51 -12.91 1.46
C GLY A 233 15.49 -13.72 0.16
N PRO A 234 14.63 -14.75 0.05
CA PRO A 234 13.77 -15.31 1.11
C PRO A 234 14.57 -15.99 2.24
N LEU A 235 13.91 -16.43 3.32
CA LEU A 235 14.56 -16.94 4.54
C LEU A 235 15.68 -17.96 4.29
N PHE A 236 15.50 -18.89 3.35
CA PHE A 236 16.50 -19.92 3.02
C PHE A 236 17.74 -19.40 2.29
N LYS A 237 17.66 -18.21 1.68
CA LYS A 237 18.77 -17.56 0.95
C LYS A 237 19.33 -16.34 1.68
N ALA A 238 18.69 -15.89 2.77
CA ALA A 238 19.13 -14.70 3.51
C ALA A 238 20.57 -14.90 4.04
N GLY A 239 21.43 -13.90 3.80
CA GLY A 239 22.84 -13.93 4.18
C GLY A 239 23.79 -14.57 3.14
N GLN A 240 23.28 -15.23 2.10
CA GLN A 240 24.13 -15.80 1.05
C GLN A 240 24.68 -14.71 0.11
N LEU A 241 25.91 -14.88 -0.34
CA LEU A 241 26.54 -13.99 -1.32
C LEU A 241 26.05 -14.31 -2.73
N PHE A 242 25.94 -13.28 -3.58
CA PHE A 242 25.52 -13.44 -4.97
C PHE A 242 26.41 -14.42 -5.73
N HIS A 243 27.73 -14.39 -5.50
CA HIS A 243 28.70 -15.26 -6.16
C HIS A 243 28.49 -16.75 -5.85
N GLU A 244 28.00 -17.06 -4.65
CA GLU A 244 27.76 -18.43 -4.16
C GLU A 244 26.32 -18.89 -4.43
N THR A 245 25.41 -17.96 -4.69
CA THR A 245 23.99 -18.27 -4.87
C THR A 245 23.70 -18.77 -6.28
N GLU A 246 22.99 -19.90 -6.38
CA GLU A 246 22.40 -20.37 -7.63
C GLU A 246 20.87 -20.25 -7.56
N LEU A 247 20.29 -19.59 -8.55
CA LEU A 247 18.86 -19.29 -8.61
C LEU A 247 18.17 -20.10 -9.70
N SER A 248 17.05 -20.73 -9.34
CA SER A 248 16.21 -21.56 -10.21
C SER A 248 15.44 -20.72 -11.24
N VAL A 249 14.88 -21.38 -12.25
CA VAL A 249 14.02 -20.74 -13.27
C VAL A 249 12.67 -20.42 -12.63
N CYS A 250 12.06 -19.30 -12.99
CA CYS A 250 10.73 -18.95 -12.52
C CYS A 250 9.67 -19.93 -13.03
N THR A 251 8.83 -20.41 -12.11
CA THR A 251 7.77 -21.38 -12.38
C THR A 251 6.47 -20.93 -11.71
N LYS A 252 5.36 -21.07 -12.45
CA LYS A 252 4.02 -20.88 -11.86
C LYS A 252 3.73 -22.00 -10.85
N PRO A 253 2.81 -21.79 -9.89
CA PRO A 253 2.57 -22.77 -8.83
C PRO A 253 2.04 -24.09 -9.37
N GLN A 254 2.59 -25.20 -8.90
CA GLN A 254 2.10 -26.55 -9.15
C GLN A 254 1.54 -27.11 -7.85
N ILE A 255 0.25 -27.41 -7.83
CA ILE A 255 -0.45 -27.84 -6.62
C ILE A 255 -0.58 -29.36 -6.60
N SER A 256 -0.30 -29.95 -5.44
CA SER A 256 -0.47 -31.37 -5.14
C SER A 256 -1.18 -31.54 -3.79
N THR A 257 -1.97 -32.60 -3.66
CA THR A 257 -2.67 -32.95 -2.41
C THR A 257 -2.62 -34.48 -2.22
N PRO A 258 -2.52 -35.00 -0.97
CA PRO A 258 -2.50 -36.44 -0.73
C PRO A 258 -3.77 -37.16 -1.20
N SER A 259 -4.93 -36.50 -1.14
CA SER A 259 -6.21 -37.10 -1.51
C SER A 259 -7.17 -36.03 -2.01
N ALA A 260 -7.60 -36.13 -3.27
CA ALA A 260 -8.58 -35.21 -3.86
C ALA A 260 -10.02 -35.46 -3.36
N ASN A 261 -10.29 -36.64 -2.81
CA ASN A 261 -11.59 -37.02 -2.25
C ASN A 261 -11.38 -37.51 -0.82
N VAL A 262 -11.90 -36.77 0.16
CA VAL A 262 -11.78 -37.07 1.59
C VAL A 262 -13.15 -37.43 2.14
N SER A 263 -13.27 -38.57 2.81
CA SER A 263 -14.51 -39.03 3.43
C SER A 263 -14.32 -39.24 4.92
N VAL A 264 -15.16 -38.60 5.74
CA VAL A 264 -15.10 -38.66 7.21
C VAL A 264 -16.46 -38.89 7.83
N GLN A 265 -16.48 -39.31 9.08
CA GLN A 265 -17.72 -39.40 9.87
C GLN A 265 -17.99 -38.09 10.63
N VAL A 266 -19.26 -37.83 10.93
CA VAL A 266 -19.66 -36.68 11.76
C VAL A 266 -18.90 -36.69 13.09
N GLY A 267 -18.36 -35.53 13.49
CA GLY A 267 -17.63 -35.33 14.74
C GLY A 267 -16.12 -35.61 14.68
N GLN A 268 -15.60 -36.13 13.56
CA GLN A 268 -14.15 -36.32 13.39
C GLN A 268 -13.45 -35.02 12.96
N ASN A 269 -12.20 -34.84 13.38
CA ASN A 269 -11.35 -33.73 12.91
C ASN A 269 -10.72 -34.09 11.57
N VAL A 270 -10.73 -33.14 10.63
CA VAL A 270 -10.22 -33.33 9.27
C VAL A 270 -9.22 -32.24 8.94
N THR A 271 -8.10 -32.62 8.33
CA THR A 271 -7.11 -31.66 7.83
C THR A 271 -6.93 -31.85 6.32
N LEU A 272 -7.29 -30.82 5.55
CA LEU A 272 -7.08 -30.80 4.10
C LEU A 272 -5.72 -30.20 3.80
N ARG A 273 -4.88 -30.93 3.06
CA ARG A 273 -3.49 -30.54 2.76
C ARG A 273 -3.33 -30.09 1.32
N CYS A 274 -2.68 -28.96 1.12
CA CYS A 274 -2.35 -28.40 -0.19
C CYS A 274 -0.87 -28.05 -0.23
N LEU A 275 -0.09 -28.79 -1.04
CA LEU A 275 1.32 -28.54 -1.28
C LEU A 275 1.47 -27.80 -2.62
N ALA A 276 1.92 -26.56 -2.58
CA ALA A 276 2.19 -25.75 -3.76
C ALA A 276 3.71 -25.60 -3.97
N GLN A 277 4.20 -26.06 -5.12
CA GLN A 277 5.59 -25.90 -5.54
C GLN A 277 5.68 -24.78 -6.58
N ALA A 278 6.44 -23.73 -6.30
CA ALA A 278 6.59 -22.59 -7.20
C ALA A 278 7.86 -21.79 -6.89
N SER A 279 8.43 -21.15 -7.91
CA SER A 279 9.48 -20.15 -7.74
C SER A 279 9.08 -18.85 -8.46
N PRO A 280 8.90 -17.71 -7.77
CA PRO A 280 9.09 -17.51 -6.32
C PRO A 280 7.99 -18.17 -5.49
N SER A 281 8.23 -18.29 -4.19
CA SER A 281 7.33 -18.95 -3.23
C SER A 281 5.89 -18.42 -3.34
N PRO A 282 4.88 -19.30 -3.45
CA PRO A 282 3.50 -18.89 -3.71
C PRO A 282 2.73 -18.48 -2.44
N THR A 283 1.73 -17.64 -2.62
CA THR A 283 0.69 -17.38 -1.61
C THR A 283 -0.49 -18.31 -1.84
N ILE A 284 -0.90 -19.03 -0.80
CA ILE A 284 -2.02 -19.99 -0.85
C ILE A 284 -3.24 -19.38 -0.16
N ALA A 285 -4.40 -19.47 -0.81
CA ALA A 285 -5.70 -19.09 -0.29
C ALA A 285 -6.70 -20.24 -0.44
N TRP A 286 -7.61 -20.37 0.52
CA TRP A 286 -8.67 -21.39 0.48
C TRP A 286 -10.03 -20.76 0.22
N THR A 287 -10.85 -21.47 -0.56
CA THR A 287 -12.26 -21.11 -0.78
C THR A 287 -13.11 -22.37 -0.60
N TYR A 288 -14.19 -22.27 0.18
CA TYR A 288 -15.02 -23.41 0.55
C TYR A 288 -16.45 -22.99 0.87
N PRO A 289 -17.42 -23.92 0.85
CA PRO A 289 -18.81 -23.60 1.16
C PRO A 289 -18.91 -23.01 2.56
N LEU A 290 -19.78 -22.01 2.73
CA LEU A 290 -20.04 -21.37 4.02
C LEU A 290 -18.84 -20.67 4.67
N SER A 291 -17.76 -20.37 3.93
CA SER A 291 -16.59 -19.66 4.45
C SER A 291 -16.91 -18.27 5.03
N THR A 292 -18.07 -17.68 4.68
CA THR A 292 -18.58 -16.43 5.25
C THR A 292 -19.26 -16.59 6.60
N TRP A 293 -19.64 -17.82 6.98
CA TRP A 293 -20.41 -18.13 8.18
C TRP A 293 -19.60 -18.91 9.22
N ARG A 294 -18.59 -19.69 8.77
CA ARG A 294 -17.71 -20.50 9.63
C ARG A 294 -16.30 -20.51 9.05
N GLU A 295 -15.40 -19.79 9.71
CA GLU A 295 -13.99 -19.74 9.37
C GLU A 295 -13.24 -20.92 10.02
N PHE A 296 -12.32 -21.51 9.25
CA PHE A 296 -11.46 -22.61 9.69
C PHE A 296 -10.00 -22.17 9.75
N ASP A 297 -9.25 -22.74 10.69
CA ASP A 297 -7.83 -22.45 10.85
C ASP A 297 -7.03 -22.93 9.64
N VAL A 298 -6.18 -22.04 9.12
CA VAL A 298 -5.24 -22.33 8.04
C VAL A 298 -3.82 -22.23 8.56
N LEU A 299 -3.10 -23.35 8.55
CA LEU A 299 -1.68 -23.40 8.93
C LEU A 299 -0.83 -23.43 7.64
N THR A 300 0.05 -22.46 7.47
CA THR A 300 1.00 -22.40 6.34
C THR A 300 2.43 -22.60 6.82
N SER A 301 3.14 -23.57 6.24
CA SER A 301 4.54 -23.85 6.53
C SER A 301 5.37 -23.95 5.23
N PHE A 302 6.66 -23.63 5.33
CA PHE A 302 7.60 -23.75 4.21
C PHE A 302 8.40 -25.05 4.37
N THR A 303 8.14 -26.04 3.51
CA THR A 303 8.78 -27.36 3.60
C THR A 303 10.12 -27.41 2.86
N ALA A 304 10.30 -26.56 1.85
CA ALA A 304 11.54 -26.37 1.10
C ALA A 304 11.61 -24.94 0.51
N GLU A 305 12.71 -24.58 -0.15
CA GLU A 305 12.90 -23.25 -0.76
C GLU A 305 11.74 -22.87 -1.71
N ASP A 306 11.31 -23.80 -2.56
CA ASP A 306 10.28 -23.61 -3.58
C ASP A 306 8.96 -24.33 -3.24
N ALA A 307 8.77 -24.81 -2.00
CA ALA A 307 7.59 -25.61 -1.61
C ALA A 307 6.89 -25.07 -0.36
N THR A 308 5.61 -24.71 -0.51
CA THR A 308 4.75 -24.21 0.57
C THR A 308 3.63 -25.20 0.83
N LEU A 309 3.49 -25.65 2.07
CA LEU A 309 2.41 -26.53 2.53
C LEU A 309 1.38 -25.70 3.28
N SER A 310 0.11 -25.79 2.87
CA SER A 310 -1.03 -25.21 3.58
C SER A 310 -1.99 -26.29 4.04
N GLU A 311 -2.37 -26.24 5.31
CA GLU A 311 -3.25 -27.19 5.97
C GLU A 311 -4.50 -26.47 6.49
N LEU A 312 -5.68 -26.84 5.99
CA LEU A 312 -6.97 -26.33 6.45
C LEU A 312 -7.56 -27.32 7.47
N VAL A 313 -7.76 -26.88 8.71
CA VAL A 313 -8.22 -27.73 9.81
C VAL A 313 -9.71 -27.53 10.07
N ILE A 314 -10.49 -28.59 9.90
CA ILE A 314 -11.94 -28.63 10.14
C ILE A 314 -12.17 -29.44 11.43
N PRO A 315 -12.41 -28.76 12.57
CA PRO A 315 -12.71 -29.44 13.83
C PRO A 315 -14.15 -29.95 13.84
N ALA A 316 -14.34 -31.18 14.33
CA ALA A 316 -15.63 -31.85 14.48
C ALA A 316 -16.54 -31.68 13.24
N ALA A 317 -16.24 -32.42 12.17
CA ALA A 317 -16.95 -32.29 10.89
C ALA A 317 -18.47 -32.46 11.03
N HIS A 318 -19.24 -31.52 10.48
CA HIS A 318 -20.70 -31.55 10.41
C HIS A 318 -21.17 -31.88 8.99
N LEU A 319 -22.42 -32.32 8.85
CA LEU A 319 -23.02 -32.61 7.53
C LEU A 319 -23.05 -31.38 6.60
N VAL A 320 -23.12 -30.18 7.17
CA VAL A 320 -23.09 -28.91 6.42
C VAL A 320 -21.71 -28.55 5.86
N ASP A 321 -20.64 -29.14 6.40
CA ASP A 321 -19.26 -28.92 5.92
C ASP A 321 -18.98 -29.69 4.61
N ARG A 322 -19.95 -30.47 4.12
CA ARG A 322 -19.85 -31.18 2.85
C ARG A 322 -19.72 -30.21 1.69
N GLY A 323 -18.73 -30.44 0.83
CA GLY A 323 -18.62 -29.77 -0.46
C GLY A 323 -17.21 -29.72 -1.00
N ASN A 324 -16.97 -28.74 -1.87
CA ASN A 324 -15.73 -28.63 -2.62
C ASN A 324 -14.86 -27.52 -2.02
N TYR A 325 -13.73 -27.92 -1.46
CA TYR A 325 -12.72 -27.03 -0.89
C TYR A 325 -11.65 -26.78 -1.95
N THR A 326 -11.50 -25.53 -2.36
CA THR A 326 -10.57 -25.14 -3.41
C THR A 326 -9.37 -24.43 -2.80
N CYS A 327 -8.19 -25.02 -2.98
CA CYS A 327 -6.91 -24.41 -2.68
C CYS A 327 -6.43 -23.65 -3.94
N MET A 328 -6.16 -22.36 -3.78
CA MET A 328 -5.67 -21.48 -4.83
C MET A 328 -4.27 -20.99 -4.46
N ALA A 329 -3.26 -21.37 -5.25
CA ALA A 329 -1.89 -20.92 -5.07
C ALA A 329 -1.53 -19.91 -6.17
N SER A 330 -0.96 -18.78 -5.78
CA SER A 330 -0.61 -17.70 -6.71
C SER A 330 0.81 -17.18 -6.45
N ASN A 331 1.53 -16.88 -7.52
CA ASN A 331 2.79 -16.14 -7.47
C ASN A 331 2.81 -15.13 -8.65
N PRO A 332 3.82 -14.25 -8.75
CA PRO A 332 3.92 -13.28 -9.85
C PRO A 332 3.99 -13.90 -11.26
N ILE A 333 4.26 -15.20 -11.38
CA ILE A 333 4.36 -15.93 -12.66
C ILE A 333 3.00 -16.48 -13.09
N GLY A 334 2.12 -16.80 -12.14
CA GLY A 334 0.77 -17.24 -12.44
C GLY A 334 0.02 -17.80 -11.24
N MET A 335 -1.17 -18.33 -11.52
CA MET A 335 -2.08 -18.89 -10.54
C MET A 335 -2.48 -20.31 -10.92
N SER A 336 -2.63 -21.16 -9.91
CA SER A 336 -3.12 -22.53 -10.04
C SER A 336 -4.15 -22.81 -8.96
N THR A 337 -5.06 -23.74 -9.24
CA THR A 337 -6.15 -24.12 -8.35
C THR A 337 -6.28 -25.63 -8.27
N MET A 338 -6.60 -26.15 -7.09
CA MET A 338 -6.88 -27.56 -6.84
C MET A 338 -8.17 -27.67 -6.03
N VAL A 339 -9.04 -28.60 -6.41
CA VAL A 339 -10.32 -28.85 -5.71
C VAL A 339 -10.23 -30.16 -4.93
N ILE A 340 -10.59 -30.11 -3.66
CA ILE A 340 -10.67 -31.24 -2.73
C ILE A 340 -12.14 -31.43 -2.34
N SER A 341 -12.71 -32.60 -2.62
CA SER A 341 -14.11 -32.92 -2.30
C SER A 341 -14.21 -33.56 -0.93
N LEU A 342 -14.89 -32.91 0.02
CA LEU A 342 -15.16 -33.43 1.36
C LEU A 342 -16.55 -34.07 1.43
N ARG A 343 -16.59 -35.35 1.82
CA ARG A 343 -17.83 -36.09 2.11
C ARG A 343 -17.91 -36.36 3.61
N VAL A 344 -19.00 -35.94 4.24
CA VAL A 344 -19.28 -36.23 5.65
C VAL A 344 -20.42 -37.24 5.73
N GLN A 345 -20.15 -38.40 6.34
CA GLN A 345 -21.10 -39.49 6.51
C GLN A 345 -21.70 -39.46 7.93
N PRO A 346 -23.00 -39.74 8.10
CA PRO A 346 -23.58 -39.90 9.42
C PRO A 346 -22.91 -41.09 10.13
N ALA A 347 -22.72 -40.97 11.45
CA ALA A 347 -22.22 -42.08 12.25
C ALA A 347 -23.17 -43.27 12.10
N GLN A 348 -22.66 -44.43 11.67
CA GLN A 348 -23.48 -45.63 11.56
C GLN A 348 -23.94 -46.05 12.96
N ALA A 349 -25.25 -46.00 13.20
CA ALA A 349 -25.84 -46.63 14.37
C ALA A 349 -25.58 -48.14 14.28
N LEU A 350 -24.82 -48.68 15.24
CA LEU A 350 -24.73 -50.13 15.42
C LEU A 350 -26.17 -50.66 15.59
N LEU A 351 -26.56 -51.56 14.71
CA LEU A 351 -27.84 -52.27 14.75
C LEU A 351 -27.96 -53.00 16.10
N ALA A 352 -28.73 -52.44 17.04
CA ALA A 352 -29.28 -53.20 18.14
C ALA A 352 -30.26 -54.25 17.56
N PRO A 353 -30.34 -55.47 18.12
CA PRO A 353 -31.19 -56.52 17.59
C PRO A 353 -32.64 -56.05 17.59
N ARG A 354 -33.31 -56.24 16.45
CA ARG A 354 -34.74 -55.97 16.24
C ARG A 354 -35.57 -56.60 17.36
N SER A 355 -36.09 -55.79 18.27
CA SER A 355 -37.31 -56.15 18.99
C SER A 355 -38.48 -55.91 18.03
N VAL A 356 -39.22 -56.98 17.79
CA VAL A 356 -40.49 -56.97 17.10
C VAL A 356 -41.45 -56.12 17.92
N PHE A 357 -41.82 -54.95 17.43
CA PHE A 357 -43.06 -54.28 17.83
C PHE A 357 -43.85 -53.91 16.57
N SER A 358 -45.08 -54.40 16.57
CA SER A 358 -46.09 -54.27 15.52
C SER A 358 -46.47 -52.79 15.28
N PRO A 359 -46.97 -52.44 14.09
CA PRO A 359 -47.26 -51.07 13.72
C PRO A 359 -48.69 -50.70 14.10
N SER A 360 -48.86 -49.73 15.01
CA SER A 360 -50.03 -48.85 15.02
C SER A 360 -49.85 -47.73 16.04
N GLU A 361 -49.35 -46.58 15.59
CA GLU A 361 -49.81 -45.28 16.10
C GLU A 361 -49.47 -44.24 15.03
N SER A 362 -50.53 -43.69 14.44
CA SER A 362 -50.53 -42.64 13.43
C SER A 362 -49.58 -41.49 13.82
N SER A 363 -48.42 -41.42 13.17
CA SER A 363 -47.41 -40.41 13.46
C SER A 363 -47.81 -39.07 12.84
N ALA A 364 -48.53 -38.23 13.59
CA ALA A 364 -48.66 -36.83 13.24
C ALA A 364 -47.27 -36.18 13.31
N TYR A 365 -46.73 -35.77 12.16
CA TYR A 365 -45.42 -35.11 12.04
C TYR A 365 -45.58 -33.63 11.72
N VAL A 366 -44.69 -32.81 12.27
CA VAL A 366 -44.66 -31.36 12.09
C VAL A 366 -43.26 -30.96 11.63
N ASP A 367 -43.20 -30.28 10.50
CA ASP A 367 -41.98 -29.69 9.94
C ASP A 367 -41.99 -28.19 10.21
N LEU A 368 -41.05 -27.69 11.02
CA LEU A 368 -40.93 -26.28 11.42
C LEU A 368 -39.67 -25.68 10.76
N ARG A 369 -39.81 -24.51 10.16
CA ARG A 369 -38.68 -23.77 9.54
C ARG A 369 -38.72 -22.28 9.84
N VAL A 370 -37.54 -21.67 9.84
CA VAL A 370 -37.37 -20.21 9.85
C VAL A 370 -37.32 -19.75 8.39
N VAL A 371 -38.27 -18.90 7.99
CA VAL A 371 -38.41 -18.43 6.60
C VAL A 371 -37.71 -17.10 6.39
N LYS A 372 -37.72 -16.22 7.40
CA LYS A 372 -37.00 -14.95 7.39
C LYS A 372 -36.39 -14.66 8.75
N GLN A 373 -35.25 -14.00 8.73
CA GLN A 373 -34.53 -13.60 9.93
C GLN A 373 -34.04 -12.17 9.78
N THR A 374 -34.19 -11.38 10.84
CA THR A 374 -33.74 -9.99 10.96
C THR A 374 -32.85 -9.85 12.20
N VAL A 375 -32.33 -8.65 12.43
CA VAL A 375 -31.52 -8.32 13.62
C VAL A 375 -32.34 -8.48 14.92
N HIS A 376 -33.65 -8.17 14.87
CA HIS A 376 -34.52 -8.16 16.06
C HIS A 376 -35.71 -9.12 16.01
N GLY A 377 -35.81 -9.98 15.01
CA GLY A 377 -36.97 -10.86 14.88
C GLY A 377 -36.85 -11.90 13.78
N ILE A 378 -37.79 -12.84 13.77
CA ILE A 378 -37.87 -13.93 12.80
C ILE A 378 -39.31 -14.20 12.35
N LEU A 379 -39.45 -14.79 11.18
CA LEU A 379 -40.71 -15.35 10.67
C LEU A 379 -40.61 -16.86 10.59
N LEU A 380 -41.51 -17.55 11.29
CA LEU A 380 -41.63 -19.01 11.32
C LEU A 380 -42.75 -19.47 10.40
N GLU A 381 -42.56 -20.63 9.80
CA GLU A 381 -43.58 -21.36 9.05
C GLU A 381 -43.50 -22.84 9.39
N TRP A 382 -44.64 -23.51 9.52
CA TRP A 382 -44.69 -24.95 9.75
C TRP A 382 -45.77 -25.67 8.94
N PHE A 383 -45.55 -26.96 8.71
CA PHE A 383 -46.52 -27.87 8.11
C PHE A 383 -46.80 -29.02 9.08
N ALA A 384 -48.07 -29.29 9.35
CA ALA A 384 -48.50 -30.40 10.21
C ALA A 384 -49.39 -31.36 9.42
N ALA A 385 -48.99 -32.63 9.35
CA ALA A 385 -49.84 -33.70 8.84
C ALA A 385 -50.60 -34.31 10.02
N ALA A 386 -51.75 -33.73 10.37
CA ALA A 386 -52.65 -34.24 11.41
C ALA A 386 -54.04 -34.54 10.80
N ASP A 387 -54.63 -35.68 11.16
CA ASP A 387 -55.94 -36.14 10.70
C ASP A 387 -57.13 -35.28 11.21
N THR A 388 -56.88 -34.25 12.02
CA THR A 388 -57.92 -33.42 12.64
C THR A 388 -57.72 -31.91 12.34
N PRO A 389 -58.70 -31.23 11.72
CA PRO A 389 -58.56 -29.84 11.25
C PRO A 389 -58.65 -28.76 12.34
N GLU A 390 -58.92 -29.10 13.60
CA GLU A 390 -59.13 -28.15 14.71
C GLU A 390 -58.03 -28.20 15.80
N THR A 391 -56.77 -28.32 15.40
CA THR A 391 -55.65 -28.45 16.36
C THR A 391 -54.99 -27.10 16.69
N TRP A 392 -54.83 -26.82 17.99
CA TRP A 392 -54.07 -25.68 18.49
C TRP A 392 -52.58 -26.01 18.57
N PHE A 393 -51.73 -25.04 18.24
CA PHE A 393 -50.28 -25.17 18.34
C PHE A 393 -49.73 -24.39 19.53
N THR A 394 -48.72 -24.95 20.20
CA THR A 394 -48.00 -24.23 21.25
C THR A 394 -46.53 -24.10 20.88
N LEU A 395 -46.06 -22.86 20.85
CA LEU A 395 -44.72 -22.48 20.44
C LEU A 395 -43.91 -22.06 21.66
N TYR A 396 -42.82 -22.78 21.92
CA TYR A 396 -41.92 -22.54 23.03
C TYR A 396 -40.67 -21.86 22.50
N ILE A 397 -40.38 -20.66 23.00
CA ILE A 397 -39.19 -19.89 22.66
C ILE A 397 -38.33 -19.80 23.90
N ALA A 398 -37.12 -20.33 23.83
CA ALA A 398 -36.16 -20.31 24.93
C ALA A 398 -34.82 -19.75 24.45
N SER A 399 -34.18 -18.96 25.30
CA SER A 399 -32.76 -18.64 25.18
C SER A 399 -32.17 -18.63 26.58
N ASP A 400 -31.18 -19.49 26.77
CA ASP A 400 -30.39 -19.54 28.01
C ASP A 400 -29.48 -18.30 28.11
N GLU A 401 -29.03 -17.77 26.97
CA GLU A 401 -28.20 -16.55 26.89
C GLU A 401 -29.00 -15.28 27.24
N ALA A 402 -30.25 -15.18 26.78
CA ALA A 402 -31.11 -14.03 27.03
C ALA A 402 -31.94 -14.15 28.33
N PHE A 403 -31.80 -15.24 29.09
CA PHE A 403 -32.66 -15.60 30.22
C PHE A 403 -34.17 -15.47 29.91
N ARG A 404 -34.56 -15.80 28.67
CA ARG A 404 -35.92 -15.57 28.17
C ARG A 404 -36.61 -16.89 27.86
N LYS A 405 -37.79 -17.09 28.45
CA LYS A 405 -38.69 -18.21 28.17
C LYS A 405 -40.07 -17.65 27.87
N LYS A 406 -40.55 -17.83 26.63
CA LYS A 406 -41.86 -17.34 26.18
C LYS A 406 -42.63 -18.50 25.58
N VAL A 407 -43.90 -18.63 25.95
CA VAL A 407 -44.82 -19.62 25.40
C VAL A 407 -45.94 -18.88 24.69
N VAL A 408 -46.23 -19.28 23.45
CA VAL A 408 -47.26 -18.69 22.61
C VAL A 408 -48.23 -19.77 22.15
N HIS A 409 -49.52 -19.52 22.32
CA HIS A 409 -50.58 -20.40 21.80
C HIS A 409 -51.12 -19.83 20.50
N VAL A 410 -51.07 -20.64 19.45
CA VAL A 410 -51.49 -20.27 18.09
C VAL A 410 -52.77 -21.05 17.75
N GLY A 411 -53.78 -20.32 17.30
CA GLY A 411 -55.09 -20.88 16.95
C GLY A 411 -55.06 -21.80 15.72
N PRO A 412 -56.11 -22.60 15.52
CA PRO A 412 -56.23 -23.52 14.39
C PRO A 412 -56.26 -22.75 13.05
N GLY A 413 -55.63 -23.31 12.01
CA GLY A 413 -55.58 -22.73 10.66
C GLY A 413 -54.44 -21.73 10.41
N ILE A 414 -53.67 -21.36 11.43
CA ILE A 414 -52.48 -20.52 11.30
C ILE A 414 -51.24 -21.40 11.18
N ASN A 415 -50.44 -21.18 10.14
CA ASN A 415 -49.21 -21.93 9.85
C ASN A 415 -47.95 -21.07 9.82
N THR A 416 -48.08 -19.77 10.15
CA THR A 416 -46.97 -18.80 10.18
C THR A 416 -47.05 -17.94 11.43
N TYR A 417 -45.91 -17.54 11.97
CA TYR A 417 -45.84 -16.69 13.17
C TYR A 417 -44.57 -15.83 13.19
N THR A 418 -44.72 -14.53 13.50
CA THR A 418 -43.59 -13.60 13.67
C THR A 418 -43.21 -13.47 15.13
N VAL A 419 -41.90 -13.57 15.39
CA VAL A 419 -41.33 -13.31 16.71
C VAL A 419 -40.48 -12.06 16.61
N ASP A 420 -40.96 -10.99 17.25
CA ASP A 420 -40.28 -9.70 17.30
C ASP A 420 -39.68 -9.46 18.70
N ASP A 421 -38.93 -8.36 18.84
CA ASP A 421 -38.23 -7.93 20.07
C ASP A 421 -37.16 -8.92 20.57
N LEU A 422 -36.47 -9.62 19.67
CA LEU A 422 -35.33 -10.46 20.01
C LEU A 422 -34.05 -9.64 20.11
N LEU A 423 -33.18 -10.03 21.04
CA LEU A 423 -31.85 -9.44 21.19
C LEU A 423 -30.97 -9.83 20.00
N PRO A 424 -30.16 -8.90 19.45
CA PRO A 424 -29.27 -9.17 18.31
C PRO A 424 -28.13 -10.11 18.70
N GLY A 425 -27.63 -10.89 17.72
CA GLY A 425 -26.51 -11.82 17.89
C GLY A 425 -26.71 -12.91 18.95
N THR A 426 -27.94 -13.20 19.37
CA THR A 426 -28.26 -14.08 20.51
C THR A 426 -28.85 -15.40 20.02
N LYS A 427 -28.46 -16.52 20.64
CA LYS A 427 -28.95 -17.86 20.29
C LYS A 427 -30.32 -18.13 20.92
N TYR A 428 -31.27 -18.56 20.10
CA TYR A 428 -32.62 -18.97 20.51
C TYR A 428 -32.93 -20.39 20.02
N GLU A 429 -33.66 -21.13 20.84
CA GLU A 429 -34.27 -22.42 20.50
C GLU A 429 -35.80 -22.27 20.47
N ILE A 430 -36.42 -22.74 19.40
CA ILE A 430 -37.87 -22.74 19.23
C ILE A 430 -38.38 -24.15 18.98
N CYS A 431 -39.33 -24.57 19.79
CA CYS A 431 -39.99 -25.87 19.66
C CYS A 431 -41.49 -25.68 19.43
N LEU A 432 -42.08 -26.51 18.57
CA LEU A 432 -43.51 -26.51 18.29
C LEU A 432 -44.15 -27.82 18.76
N SER A 433 -45.21 -27.72 19.56
CA SER A 433 -45.99 -28.88 20.00
C SER A 433 -47.45 -28.82 19.53
N LEU A 434 -47.99 -30.01 19.25
CA LEU A 434 -49.40 -30.27 18.98
C LEU A 434 -50.07 -30.71 20.29
N GLY A 435 -51.15 -30.04 20.72
CA GLY A 435 -52.01 -30.54 21.79
C GLY A 435 -51.46 -30.46 23.22
N GLY A 436 -50.87 -29.32 23.61
CA GLY A 436 -50.59 -28.99 25.02
C GLY A 436 -49.53 -29.84 25.76
N GLN A 437 -48.98 -30.88 25.14
CA GLN A 437 -47.86 -31.66 25.66
C GLN A 437 -46.50 -30.97 25.35
N PRO A 438 -45.49 -31.10 26.24
CA PRO A 438 -44.16 -30.56 25.97
C PRO A 438 -43.48 -31.29 24.79
N PRO A 439 -42.66 -30.59 23.99
CA PRO A 439 -42.07 -31.14 22.77
C PRO A 439 -41.08 -32.27 23.07
N ARG A 440 -41.21 -33.41 22.34
CA ARG A 440 -40.20 -34.49 22.34
C ARG A 440 -38.97 -34.04 21.54
N GLN A 441 -37.76 -34.45 21.99
CA GLN A 441 -36.49 -34.13 21.33
C GLN A 441 -36.54 -34.49 19.83
N GLY A 442 -36.32 -33.49 18.96
CA GLY A 442 -36.37 -33.63 17.50
C GLY A 442 -37.39 -32.76 16.75
N ARG A 443 -38.17 -31.91 17.45
CA ARG A 443 -39.15 -30.96 16.84
C ARG A 443 -38.84 -29.48 17.13
N CYS A 444 -37.56 -29.15 17.24
CA CYS A 444 -37.08 -27.82 17.60
C CYS A 444 -36.09 -27.29 16.56
N VAL A 445 -36.11 -25.99 16.33
CA VAL A 445 -35.17 -25.26 15.46
C VAL A 445 -34.36 -24.31 16.32
N VAL A 446 -33.06 -24.31 16.13
CA VAL A 446 -32.13 -23.39 16.81
C VAL A 446 -31.61 -22.39 15.79
N PHE A 447 -31.63 -21.10 16.13
CA PHE A 447 -31.14 -20.02 15.28
C PHE A 447 -30.45 -18.94 16.14
N VAL A 448 -29.72 -18.04 15.49
CA VAL A 448 -29.05 -16.90 16.12
C VAL A 448 -29.52 -15.66 15.40
N THR A 449 -30.03 -14.64 16.09
CA THR A 449 -30.47 -13.38 15.47
C THR A 449 -29.34 -12.64 14.77
N GLY A 450 -29.66 -11.80 13.78
CA GLY A 450 -28.66 -10.99 13.09
C GLY A 450 -27.85 -10.10 14.06
N ARG A 451 -26.59 -9.82 13.74
CA ARG A 451 -25.77 -8.86 14.49
C ARG A 451 -26.05 -7.45 13.98
N ASP A 452 -26.08 -6.49 14.90
CA ASP A 452 -26.18 -5.07 14.59
C ASP A 452 -24.78 -4.54 14.25
N ASP A 453 -24.29 -4.88 13.05
CA ASP A 453 -23.04 -4.33 12.53
C ASP A 453 -23.35 -2.94 11.95
N GLY A 454 -23.36 -1.92 12.81
CA GLY A 454 -23.64 -0.50 12.49
C GLY A 454 -22.71 0.17 11.46
N GLY A 455 -22.02 -0.58 10.59
CA GLY A 455 -21.13 -0.11 9.53
C GLY A 455 -21.53 -0.48 8.11
N LEU A 456 -22.52 -1.36 7.89
CA LEU A 456 -22.87 -1.84 6.54
C LEU A 456 -23.93 -0.98 5.83
N GLU A 457 -24.86 -0.37 6.58
CA GLU A 457 -25.89 0.52 6.01
C GLU A 457 -25.32 1.88 5.55
N GLY A 458 -24.17 2.28 6.11
CA GLY A 458 -23.41 3.46 5.67
C GLY A 458 -22.63 3.24 4.36
N ARG A 459 -22.11 2.03 4.13
CA ARG A 459 -21.34 1.70 2.91
C ARG A 459 -22.22 1.65 1.66
N GLU A 460 -23.45 1.13 1.77
CA GLU A 460 -24.40 1.15 0.64
C GLU A 460 -24.87 2.57 0.30
N ARG A 461 -25.07 3.44 1.31
CA ARG A 461 -25.40 4.86 1.05
C ARG A 461 -24.22 5.62 0.42
N LEU A 462 -22.99 5.33 0.82
CA LEU A 462 -21.78 5.92 0.23
C LEU A 462 -21.60 5.47 -1.23
N LEU A 463 -21.86 4.21 -1.56
CA LEU A 463 -21.83 3.72 -2.95
C LEU A 463 -22.89 4.40 -3.82
N HIS A 464 -24.14 4.49 -3.35
CA HIS A 464 -25.18 5.18 -4.12
C HIS A 464 -24.88 6.69 -4.29
N THR A 465 -24.38 7.35 -3.24
CA THR A 465 -24.04 8.78 -3.28
C THR A 465 -22.85 9.05 -4.21
N THR A 466 -21.82 8.19 -4.18
CA THR A 466 -20.66 8.32 -5.08
C THR A 466 -21.03 8.04 -6.54
N VAL A 467 -21.90 7.06 -6.82
CA VAL A 467 -22.39 6.81 -8.18
C VAL A 467 -23.20 8.00 -8.72
N ILE A 468 -24.08 8.59 -7.90
CA ILE A 468 -24.86 9.78 -8.29
C ILE A 468 -23.93 10.98 -8.53
N LEU A 469 -22.96 11.21 -7.65
CA LEU A 469 -21.99 12.31 -7.80
C LEU A 469 -21.14 12.16 -9.07
N CYS A 470 -20.66 10.95 -9.35
CA CYS A 470 -19.92 10.65 -10.59
C CYS A 470 -20.78 10.82 -11.84
N ALA A 471 -22.07 10.42 -11.81
CA ALA A 471 -22.98 10.61 -12.92
C ALA A 471 -23.24 12.10 -13.22
N VAL A 472 -23.41 12.93 -12.17
CA VAL A 472 -23.57 14.38 -12.32
C VAL A 472 -22.28 15.02 -12.83
N LEU A 473 -21.11 14.67 -12.28
CA LEU A 473 -19.82 15.23 -12.68
C LEU A 473 -19.41 14.84 -14.11
N LEU A 474 -19.84 13.68 -14.61
CA LEU A 474 -19.58 13.26 -15.99
C LEU A 474 -20.60 13.84 -17.00
N ALA A 475 -21.85 14.07 -16.58
CA ALA A 475 -22.89 14.60 -17.47
C ALA A 475 -22.78 16.12 -17.72
N VAL A 476 -22.37 16.90 -16.71
CA VAL A 476 -22.30 18.38 -16.79
C VAL A 476 -21.26 18.89 -17.81
N PRO A 477 -20.03 18.33 -17.91
CA PRO A 477 -19.05 18.77 -18.90
C PRO A 477 -19.46 18.44 -20.34
N VAL A 478 -20.11 17.29 -20.55
CA VAL A 478 -20.56 16.83 -21.88
C VAL A 478 -21.72 17.68 -22.40
N GLY A 479 -22.67 18.03 -21.51
CA GLY A 479 -23.77 18.94 -21.84
C GLY A 479 -23.30 20.35 -22.20
N ALA A 480 -22.32 20.89 -21.45
CA ALA A 480 -21.76 22.21 -21.72
C ALA A 480 -20.97 22.26 -23.06
N TYR A 481 -20.24 21.19 -23.39
CA TYR A 481 -19.51 21.10 -24.67
C TYR A 481 -20.44 20.99 -25.87
N ALA A 482 -21.55 20.24 -25.74
CA ALA A 482 -22.55 20.12 -26.79
C ALA A 482 -23.28 21.45 -27.06
N TRP A 483 -23.50 22.26 -26.02
CA TRP A 483 -24.14 23.57 -26.14
C TRP A 483 -23.24 24.63 -26.77
N ALA A 484 -21.93 24.57 -26.52
CA ALA A 484 -20.95 25.45 -27.17
C ALA A 484 -20.72 25.12 -28.66
N ALA A 485 -20.91 23.86 -29.07
CA ALA A 485 -20.66 23.40 -30.43
C ALA A 485 -21.80 23.72 -31.44
N GLN A 486 -22.96 24.20 -30.99
CA GLN A 486 -24.12 24.47 -31.85
C GLN A 486 -24.34 25.95 -32.20
N ALA A 487 -23.41 26.86 -31.88
CA ALA A 487 -23.46 28.23 -32.38
C ALA A 487 -22.85 28.33 -33.80
N PRO A 488 -23.62 28.63 -34.86
CA PRO A 488 -23.09 28.69 -36.22
C PRO A 488 -22.38 30.03 -36.47
N CYS A 489 -21.05 30.03 -36.51
CA CYS A 489 -20.25 31.15 -36.98
C CYS A 489 -20.13 31.12 -38.52
N SER A 490 -20.94 31.94 -39.21
CA SER A 490 -20.72 32.27 -40.63
C SER A 490 -19.82 33.51 -40.74
N CYS A 491 -18.56 33.34 -41.10
CA CYS A 491 -17.69 34.44 -41.52
C CYS A 491 -17.40 34.33 -43.02
N ARG A 492 -18.05 35.18 -43.82
CA ARG A 492 -17.73 35.41 -45.23
C ARG A 492 -17.46 36.90 -45.42
N GLY A 493 -16.22 37.22 -45.82
CA GLY A 493 -15.90 38.42 -46.61
C GLY A 493 -15.66 39.75 -45.88
N TRP A 494 -14.43 40.24 -46.06
CA TRP A 494 -13.97 41.65 -46.12
C TRP A 494 -13.53 42.39 -44.84
N GLY A 495 -12.31 42.94 -44.95
CA GLY A 495 -12.06 44.36 -44.64
C GLY A 495 -11.36 44.68 -43.32
N GLN A 496 -10.08 45.05 -43.40
CA GLN A 496 -9.32 45.65 -42.30
C GLN A 496 -9.83 47.05 -41.90
N ARG A 497 -9.69 47.37 -40.61
CA ARG A 497 -9.65 48.69 -39.93
C ARG A 497 -10.97 49.47 -39.75
N TRP A 498 -11.61 49.31 -38.59
CA TRP A 498 -11.70 50.33 -37.50
C TRP A 498 -12.77 49.92 -36.47
N CYS A 499 -12.38 49.80 -35.20
CA CYS A 499 -13.19 50.25 -34.06
C CYS A 499 -12.27 50.55 -32.87
N LEU A 500 -12.14 51.85 -32.62
CA LEU A 500 -11.49 52.45 -31.46
C LEU A 500 -12.44 52.41 -30.24
N HIS A 501 -11.86 52.03 -29.10
CA HIS A 501 -12.05 52.60 -27.75
C HIS A 501 -13.44 52.88 -27.13
N ARG A 502 -13.65 52.15 -26.02
CA ARG A 502 -13.90 52.65 -24.64
C ARG A 502 -15.36 52.87 -24.19
N ARG A 503 -15.76 52.15 -23.12
CA ARG A 503 -16.51 52.71 -21.98
C ARG A 503 -16.22 51.94 -20.68
N LYS A 504 -16.11 52.71 -19.60
CA LYS A 504 -15.71 52.35 -18.23
C LYS A 504 -16.91 51.93 -17.36
N ALA A 505 -16.63 50.98 -16.44
CA ALA A 505 -17.03 50.83 -15.02
C ALA A 505 -18.52 50.84 -14.60
N PRO A 506 -18.85 50.11 -13.51
CA PRO A 506 -18.74 50.74 -12.18
C PRO A 506 -18.07 49.88 -11.09
N ARG A 507 -17.76 50.57 -9.98
CA ARG A 507 -17.12 50.14 -8.72
C ARG A 507 -18.15 49.91 -7.60
N CYS A 508 -17.75 49.07 -6.64
CA CYS A 508 -18.05 49.06 -5.18
C CYS A 508 -19.44 48.58 -4.69
N PRO A 509 -19.59 48.09 -3.43
CA PRO A 509 -18.72 48.26 -2.22
C PRO A 509 -18.13 46.93 -1.68
N GLN A 510 -16.99 46.85 -0.97
CA GLN A 510 -16.55 47.36 0.35
C GLN A 510 -17.35 46.88 1.58
N ALA A 511 -16.74 45.99 2.39
CA ALA A 511 -16.62 46.13 3.85
C ALA A 511 -15.66 45.07 4.44
N VAL A 512 -14.62 45.54 5.14
CA VAL A 512 -13.92 44.88 6.25
C VAL A 512 -14.19 45.80 7.45
N PRO A 513 -14.61 45.28 8.62
CA PRO A 513 -13.66 45.14 9.73
C PRO A 513 -13.89 43.92 10.64
N GLU A 514 -12.88 43.70 11.48
CA GLU A 514 -12.76 42.73 12.56
C GLU A 514 -13.87 42.75 13.62
N HIS A 515 -13.91 41.61 14.32
CA HIS A 515 -13.99 41.44 15.78
C HIS A 515 -15.30 41.01 16.45
N ARG A 516 -15.09 39.96 17.26
CA ARG A 516 -15.85 39.44 18.42
C ARG A 516 -17.09 38.62 18.11
N ASP A 517 -17.01 37.33 18.38
CA ASP A 517 -17.62 36.76 19.59
C ASP A 517 -16.98 35.40 19.90
N ASP A 518 -16.15 35.38 20.93
CA ASP A 518 -16.09 34.27 21.88
C ASP A 518 -16.84 34.80 23.11
N PRO A 519 -17.82 34.06 23.64
CA PRO A 519 -17.69 33.75 25.04
C PRO A 519 -18.01 32.29 25.32
N TYR A 520 -17.09 31.67 26.07
CA TYR A 520 -17.38 31.18 27.42
C TYR A 520 -18.64 30.29 27.47
N ARG A 521 -18.50 28.98 27.67
CA ARG A 521 -18.24 28.33 28.97
C ARG A 521 -19.21 27.13 28.99
N ASP A 522 -19.02 26.03 29.68
CA ASP A 522 -18.05 25.64 30.69
C ASP A 522 -18.16 24.12 30.87
N HIS A 523 -17.11 23.56 31.46
CA HIS A 523 -17.08 22.45 32.44
C HIS A 523 -18.10 21.29 32.31
N THR A 524 -17.69 20.03 32.41
CA THR A 524 -17.08 19.50 33.64
C THR A 524 -16.16 18.30 33.41
N ALA A 525 -14.87 18.56 33.68
CA ALA A 525 -14.05 17.70 34.53
C ALA A 525 -14.67 17.55 35.92
N VAL A 526 -14.23 16.55 36.69
CA VAL A 526 -14.23 16.40 38.17
C VAL A 526 -13.89 14.92 38.39
N CYS A 527 -12.92 14.47 39.20
CA CYS A 527 -12.08 15.02 40.27
C CYS A 527 -11.00 13.93 40.56
N GLU A 528 -9.87 14.08 41.26
CA GLU A 528 -9.17 15.14 42.00
C GLU A 528 -7.80 14.52 42.34
N ASP A 529 -6.69 15.22 42.12
CA ASP A 529 -5.89 15.98 43.11
C ASP A 529 -4.79 15.20 43.81
N GLY A 530 -3.63 15.88 43.90
CA GLY A 530 -2.65 15.64 44.96
C GLY A 530 -1.20 15.77 44.54
N LEU A 531 -0.69 17.00 44.51
CA LEU A 531 0.60 17.48 45.08
C LEU A 531 1.79 16.48 45.06
N GLY A 532 2.97 16.79 44.54
CA GLY A 532 3.63 18.08 44.39
C GLY A 532 5.14 17.89 44.17
N SER A 533 5.76 18.91 43.60
CA SER A 533 7.11 19.43 43.86
C SER A 533 8.28 18.48 44.18
N GLY A 534 9.32 18.54 43.33
CA GLY A 534 10.69 18.76 43.82
C GLY A 534 11.72 17.65 43.59
N GLY A 535 12.95 18.08 43.28
CA GLY A 535 14.20 17.32 43.42
C GLY A 535 14.62 16.62 42.13
N ALA A 536 15.57 17.18 41.38
CA ALA A 536 17.03 17.10 41.62
C ALA A 536 17.60 15.71 41.29
N GLU A 537 18.58 15.73 40.40
CA GLU A 537 19.57 14.66 40.19
C GLU A 537 20.18 14.20 41.52
N PRO A 538 20.79 13.01 41.54
CA PRO A 538 22.25 13.06 41.47
C PRO A 538 22.91 11.93 40.67
N GLU A 539 24.13 12.23 40.23
CA GLU A 539 25.22 11.30 39.95
C GLU A 539 25.62 10.46 41.19
N GLY A 540 26.33 9.35 40.95
CA GLY A 540 26.94 8.46 41.95
C GLY A 540 26.85 7.01 41.46
N ASP A 541 27.78 6.47 40.67
CA ASP A 541 29.18 6.10 40.94
C ASP A 541 29.31 4.77 41.74
N GLU A 542 30.34 3.99 41.38
CA GLU A 542 30.82 2.71 41.97
C GLU A 542 29.96 1.43 41.75
N GLN A 543 30.46 0.21 41.50
CA GLN A 543 31.82 -0.34 41.52
C GLN A 543 31.89 -1.74 40.84
N LYS A 544 33.13 -2.09 40.46
CA LYS A 544 33.75 -3.38 40.12
C LYS A 544 33.19 -4.67 40.73
N ALA A 545 33.29 -5.73 39.92
CA ALA A 545 33.90 -7.09 40.14
C ALA A 545 33.09 -8.09 39.29
N GLY A 546 33.61 -9.10 38.58
CA GLY A 546 34.84 -9.88 38.66
C GLY A 546 34.44 -11.35 38.41
N GLU A 547 35.22 -12.06 37.57
CA GLU A 547 35.18 -13.54 37.32
C GLU A 547 33.88 -14.13 36.73
N GLY A 548 33.86 -15.16 35.90
CA GLY A 548 34.85 -16.14 35.41
C GLY A 548 34.07 -17.23 34.65
N ASP A 549 34.80 -18.01 33.84
CA ASP A 549 34.41 -19.12 32.93
C ASP A 549 33.76 -18.78 31.57
#